data_AF-A0A6A6DLD2-F1
#
_entry.id   AF-A0A6A6DLD2-F1
#
_cell.length_a   1.000
_cell.length_b   1.000
_cell.length_c   1.000
_cell.angle_alpha   90.00
_cell.angle_beta   90.00
_cell.angle_gamma   90.00
#
_symmetry.space_group_name_H-M   'P 1'
#
loop_
_entity.id
_entity.type
_entity.pdbx_description
1 polymer ?
#
loop_
_entity_poly.entity_id
_entity_poly.type
_entity_poly.pdbx_seq_one_letter_code
_entity_poly.pdbx_strand_id
1 'polypeptide(L)' 'LPQTIQDAISCARKLDLSYLWADSLCIVQDSPEDKAREIAQMGEVHWNTYATILATSA' A
#
# COMPACT_ATOMS: atom_id res chain seq x y z
N LEU A 1 12.04 -6.08 -5.20
CA LEU A 1 10.88 -5.75 -4.35
C LEU A 1 11.18 -6.21 -2.92
N PRO A 2 11.03 -5.37 -1.89
CA PRO A 2 11.27 -5.78 -0.49
C PRO A 2 10.43 -7.01 -0.09
N GLN A 3 10.94 -7.84 0.83
CA GLN A 3 10.25 -9.08 1.26
C GLN A 3 8.82 -8.79 1.74
N THR A 4 8.64 -7.74 2.54
CA THR A 4 7.33 -7.30 3.06
C THR A 4 6.29 -7.11 1.97
N ILE A 5 6.66 -6.55 0.81
CA ILE A 5 5.71 -6.34 -0.29
C ILE A 5 5.45 -7.64 -1.06
N GLN A 6 6.46 -8.51 -1.19
CA GLN A 6 6.25 -9.84 -1.78
C GLN A 6 5.27 -10.67 -0.93
N ASP A 7 5.40 -10.60 0.38
CA ASP A 7 4.49 -11.24 1.33
C ASP A 7 3.09 -10.62 1.24
N ALA A 8 2.99 -9.29 1.20
CA ALA A 8 1.71 -8.60 1.01
C ALA A 8 1.00 -8.99 -0.30
N ILE A 9 1.73 -9.08 -1.42
CA ILE A 9 1.19 -9.57 -2.71
C ILE A 9 0.68 -11.01 -2.57
N SER A 10 1.46 -11.87 -1.91
CA SER A 10 1.09 -13.28 -1.71
C SER A 10 -0.17 -13.41 -0.84
N CYS A 11 -0.29 -12.59 0.22
CA CYS A 11 -1.47 -12.50 1.05
C CYS A 11 -2.69 -11.96 0.28
N ALA A 12 -2.54 -10.87 -0.48
CA ALA A 12 -3.63 -10.31 -1.29
C ALA A 12 -4.17 -11.32 -2.31
N ARG A 13 -3.29 -12.05 -3.00
CA ARG A 13 -3.68 -13.10 -3.96
C ARG A 13 -4.43 -14.25 -3.29
N LYS A 14 -4.06 -14.65 -2.06
CA LYS A 14 -4.80 -15.66 -1.30
C LYS A 14 -6.19 -15.20 -0.88
N LEU A 15 -6.41 -13.89 -0.80
CA LEU A 15 -7.70 -13.25 -0.53
C LEU A 15 -8.50 -12.92 -1.81
N ASP A 16 -8.02 -13.38 -2.98
CA ASP A 16 -8.61 -13.07 -4.30
C ASP A 16 -8.65 -11.56 -4.63
N LEU A 17 -7.74 -10.78 -4.01
CA LEU A 17 -7.59 -9.35 -4.27
C LEU A 17 -6.54 -9.13 -5.37
N SER A 18 -6.94 -8.43 -6.43
CA SER A 18 -6.06 -8.12 -7.57
C SER A 18 -5.24 -6.84 -7.39
N TYR A 19 -5.58 -6.01 -6.40
CA TYR A 19 -4.95 -4.70 -6.18
C TYR A 19 -4.32 -4.63 -4.79
N LEU A 20 -3.12 -4.06 -4.74
CA LEU A 20 -2.39 -3.77 -3.52
C LEU A 20 -1.88 -2.34 -3.61
N TRP A 21 -2.13 -1.56 -2.56
CA TRP A 21 -1.58 -0.21 -2.41
C TRP A 21 -0.43 -0.24 -1.40
N ALA A 22 0.70 0.34 -1.77
CA ALA A 22 1.85 0.56 -0.90
C ALA A 22 2.46 1.92 -1.24
N ASP A 23 2.62 2.80 -0.26
CA ASP A 23 3.15 4.16 -0.43
C ASP A 23 4.45 4.21 -1.27
N SER A 24 5.37 3.28 -1.00
CA SER A 24 6.66 3.12 -1.68
C SER A 24 6.57 2.73 -3.15
N LEU A 25 5.40 2.24 -3.60
CA LEU A 25 5.15 1.86 -4.99
C LEU A 25 4.13 2.78 -5.69
N CYS A 26 3.17 3.31 -4.94
CA CYS A 26 2.03 4.06 -5.49
C CYS A 26 2.22 5.58 -5.48
N ILE A 27 3.23 6.09 -4.74
CA ILE A 27 3.54 7.53 -4.63
C ILE A 27 4.90 7.81 -5.25
N VAL A 28 5.02 8.88 -6.04
CA VAL A 28 6.31 9.32 -6.61
C VAL A 28 7.18 9.91 -5.50
N GLN A 29 8.17 9.15 -5.06
CA GLN A 29 8.99 9.51 -3.90
C GLN A 29 9.90 10.74 -4.11
N ASP A 30 10.22 11.08 -5.35
CA ASP A 30 11.09 12.22 -5.67
C ASP A 30 10.32 13.53 -5.93
N SER A 31 8.98 13.50 -5.84
CA SER A 31 8.12 14.67 -6.06
C SER A 31 7.45 15.13 -4.77
N PRO A 32 7.87 16.27 -4.19
CA PRO A 32 7.19 16.85 -3.02
C PRO A 32 5.72 17.19 -3.27
N GLU A 33 5.39 17.63 -4.48
CA GLU A 33 4.02 17.95 -4.89
C GLU A 33 3.14 16.70 -4.94
N ASP A 34 3.65 15.61 -5.54
CA ASP A 34 2.93 14.35 -5.63
C ASP A 34 2.71 13.74 -4.24
N LYS A 35 3.72 13.80 -3.37
CA LYS A 35 3.58 13.39 -1.97
C LYS A 35 2.50 14.17 -1.26
N ALA A 36 2.49 15.51 -1.37
CA ALA A 36 1.48 16.33 -0.71
C ALA A 36 0.06 15.98 -1.19
N ARG A 37 -0.10 15.72 -2.49
CA ARG A 37 -1.36 15.29 -3.10
C ARG A 37 -1.82 13.92 -2.58
N GLU A 38 -0.95 12.93 -2.59
CA GLU A 38 -1.27 11.56 -2.16
C GLU A 38 -1.50 11.49 -0.63
N ILE A 39 -0.73 12.23 0.17
CA ILE A 39 -0.92 12.34 1.62
C ILE A 39 -2.30 12.93 1.95
N ALA A 40 -2.74 13.95 1.20
CA ALA A 40 -4.07 14.53 1.38
C ALA A 40 -5.20 13.53 1.09
N GLN A 41 -4.96 12.53 0.24
CA GLN A 41 -5.93 11.48 -0.11
C GLN A 41 -5.80 10.21 0.75
N MET A 42 -4.75 10.11 1.57
CA MET A 42 -4.41 8.90 2.32
C MET A 42 -5.57 8.42 3.23
N GLY A 43 -6.34 9.34 3.80
CA GLY A 43 -7.53 9.00 4.59
C GLY A 43 -8.61 8.29 3.77
N GLU A 44 -8.85 8.73 2.53
CA GLU A 44 -9.81 8.11 1.62
C GLU A 44 -9.32 6.74 1.13
N VAL A 45 -8.02 6.63 0.82
CA VAL A 45 -7.38 5.37 0.46
C VAL A 45 -7.55 4.34 1.59
N HIS A 46 -7.26 4.72 2.84
CA HIS A 46 -7.42 3.83 3.98
C HIS A 46 -8.87 3.46 4.28
N TRP A 47 -9.81 4.39 4.07
CA TRP A 47 -11.23 4.11 4.28
C TRP A 47 -11.80 3.14 3.26
N ASN A 48 -11.31 3.18 2.02
CA ASN A 48 -11.81 2.39 0.91
C ASN A 48 -11.02 1.09 0.67
N THR A 49 -10.09 0.70 1.55
CA THR A 49 -9.40 -0.59 1.41
C THR A 49 -10.25 -1.75 1.90
N TYR A 50 -10.16 -2.87 1.20
CA TYR A 50 -10.83 -4.11 1.62
C TYR A 50 -10.21 -4.71 2.89
N ALA A 51 -8.89 -4.66 2.98
CA ALA A 51 -8.12 -5.14 4.14
C ALA A 51 -6.77 -4.43 4.23
N THR A 52 -6.25 -4.31 5.45
CA THR A 52 -4.90 -3.79 5.73
C THR A 52 -4.00 -4.94 6.19
N ILE A 53 -2.88 -5.15 5.49
CA ILE A 53 -1.89 -6.19 5.83
C ILE A 53 -0.79 -5.56 6.67
N LEU A 54 -0.61 -6.05 7.90
CA LEU A 54 0.41 -5.58 8.84
C LEU A 54 1.50 -6.64 8.98
N ALA A 55 2.76 -6.25 8.75
CA ALA A 55 3.90 -7.11 9.04
C ALA A 55 4.32 -6.92 10.49
N THR A 56 4.22 -7.98 11.29
CA THR A 56 4.63 -8.00 12.70
C THR A 56 5.94 -8.77 12.85
N SER A 57 6.86 -8.29 13.69
CA SER A 57 7.96 -9.11 14.18
C SER A 57 7.44 -10.08 15.26
N ALA A 58 7.84 -11.35 15.18
CA ALA A 58 7.59 -12.34 16.22
C ALA A 58 8.57 -12.17 17.39
#